data_AF-A0A2W1N5I4-F1
#
_entry.id   AF-A0A2W1N5I4-F1
#
_cell.length_a   1.000
_cell.length_b   1.000
_cell.length_c   1.000
_cell.angle_alpha   90.00
_cell.angle_beta   90.00
_cell.angle_gamma   90.00
#
_symmetry.space_group_name_H-M   'P 1'
#
loop_
_entity.id
_entity.type
_entity.pdbx_description
1 polymer ?
#
loop_
_entity_poly.entity_id
_entity_poly.type
_entity_poly.pdbx_seq_one_letter_code
_entity_poly.pdbx_strand_id
1 'polypeptide(L)'
;MVKKLVLITALSSRIAFCQSNTVACGGEASGSGGTVSYSVGQIDYMTVDNNSEVITQGVQQPAEIFDIDVNSADSYQTSINAVVFPNPSSKLIHLKISDYDIDGLYYRLYNFQGKIVLEAKLNTDQTSINLENLSAGSYYLNIQKEGQILKNFKLIKH
;
A
#
# COMPACT_ATOMS: atom_id res chain seq x y z
N MET A 1 23.42 17.80 -25.03
CA MET A 1 23.00 18.61 -23.86
C MET A 1 22.19 17.77 -22.85
N VAL A 2 21.19 16.99 -23.30
CA VAL A 2 20.34 16.13 -22.47
C VAL A 2 21.10 15.17 -21.54
N LYS A 3 22.16 14.50 -22.03
CA LYS A 3 22.98 13.57 -21.21
C LYS A 3 23.72 14.25 -20.04
N LYS A 4 24.11 15.52 -20.17
CA LYS A 4 24.76 16.28 -19.09
C LYS A 4 23.76 16.76 -18.04
N LEU A 5 22.53 17.07 -18.46
CA LEU A 5 21.44 17.48 -17.56
C LEU A 5 21.01 16.32 -16.65
N VAL A 6 20.83 15.12 -17.20
CA VAL A 6 20.45 13.90 -16.45
C VAL A 6 21.49 13.52 -15.39
N LEU A 7 22.77 13.74 -15.67
CA LEU A 7 23.86 13.45 -14.73
C LEU A 7 23.85 14.39 -13.51
N ILE A 8 23.48 15.66 -13.70
CA ILE A 8 23.40 16.67 -12.62
C ILE A 8 22.22 16.36 -11.69
N THR A 9 21.07 15.96 -12.24
CA THR A 9 19.88 15.59 -11.44
C THR A 9 20.10 14.31 -10.63
N ALA A 10 20.89 13.37 -11.15
CA ALA A 10 21.25 12.15 -10.42
C ALA A 10 22.17 12.44 -9.22
N LEU A 11 23.07 13.43 -9.32
CA LEU A 11 23.98 13.81 -8.23
C LEU A 11 23.26 14.58 -7.09
N SER A 12 22.22 15.37 -7.40
CA SER A 12 21.44 16.10 -6.38
C SER A 12 20.50 15.22 -5.55
N SER A 13 20.28 13.97 -5.95
CA SER A 13 19.47 13.00 -5.16
C SER A 13 20.12 12.59 -3.83
N ARG A 14 21.42 12.86 -3.65
CA ARG A 14 22.20 12.55 -2.44
C ARG A 14 22.07 13.57 -1.32
N ILE A 15 21.26 14.62 -1.50
CA ILE A 15 21.07 15.71 -0.54
C ILE A 15 19.64 15.74 0.03
N ALA A 16 18.90 14.63 -0.09
CA ALA A 16 17.57 14.53 0.51
C ALA A 16 17.71 14.51 2.04
N PHE A 17 17.22 15.56 2.69
CA PHE A 17 17.09 15.61 4.14
C PHE A 17 15.74 15.01 4.54
N CYS A 18 15.75 14.06 5.48
CA CYS A 18 14.54 13.65 6.17
C CYS A 18 14.23 14.64 7.29
N GLN A 19 12.99 14.65 7.78
CA GLN A 19 12.61 15.41 8.96
C GLN A 19 13.44 14.92 10.16
N SER A 20 14.04 15.85 10.90
CA SER A 20 14.86 15.57 12.08
C SER A 20 14.41 16.45 13.24
N ASN A 21 14.47 15.93 14.46
CA ASN A 21 14.12 16.68 15.66
C ASN A 21 15.09 16.36 16.80
N THR A 22 15.30 17.31 17.70
CA THR A 22 16.08 17.10 18.93
C THR A 22 15.21 16.34 19.93
N VAL A 23 15.34 15.02 19.92
CA VAL A 23 14.66 14.12 20.86
C VAL A 23 15.65 13.66 21.92
N ALA A 24 15.17 13.45 23.15
CA ALA A 24 15.97 12.91 24.24
C ALA A 24 16.30 11.41 24.02
N CYS A 25 15.38 10.67 23.38
CA CYS A 25 15.53 9.26 23.04
C CYS A 25 14.57 8.89 21.89
N GLY A 26 14.82 7.81 21.17
CA GLY A 26 13.91 7.23 20.19
C GLY A 26 14.28 5.80 19.85
N GLY A 27 13.42 5.10 19.10
CA GLY A 27 13.67 3.72 18.69
C GLY A 27 12.41 3.02 18.16
N GLU A 28 12.51 1.70 18.02
CA GLU A 28 11.41 0.80 17.68
C GLU A 28 11.15 -0.15 18.84
N ALA A 29 9.88 -0.34 19.21
CA ALA A 29 9.44 -1.33 20.17
C ALA A 29 8.59 -2.38 19.46
N SER A 30 8.90 -3.66 19.67
CA SER A 30 8.20 -4.80 19.05
C SER A 30 7.53 -5.69 20.10
N GLY A 31 6.30 -6.12 19.85
CA GLY A 31 5.56 -7.07 20.67
C GLY A 31 4.59 -7.93 19.85
N SER A 32 3.79 -8.75 20.51
CA SER A 32 2.81 -9.61 19.83
C SER A 32 1.73 -8.84 19.05
N GLY A 33 1.54 -7.56 19.37
CA GLY A 33 0.62 -6.65 18.68
C GLY A 33 1.23 -5.86 17.51
N GLY A 34 2.50 -6.09 17.17
CA GLY A 34 3.20 -5.39 16.08
C GLY A 34 4.41 -4.59 16.55
N THR A 35 4.91 -3.72 15.67
CA THR A 35 6.05 -2.83 15.93
C THR A 35 5.59 -1.38 15.92
N VAL A 36 6.10 -0.58 16.86
CA VAL A 36 5.84 0.86 16.95
C VAL A 36 7.16 1.63 17.02
N SER A 37 7.25 2.73 16.29
CA SER A 37 8.36 3.67 16.37
C SER A 37 8.03 4.78 17.36
N TYR A 38 8.99 5.20 18.18
CA TYR A 38 8.77 6.22 19.20
C TYR A 38 9.90 7.24 19.26
N SER A 39 9.54 8.45 19.70
CA SER A 39 10.44 9.58 19.94
C SER A 39 10.04 10.25 21.26
N VAL A 40 10.98 10.41 22.19
CA VAL A 40 10.78 11.00 23.52
C VAL A 40 11.46 12.36 23.59
N GLY A 41 10.81 13.36 24.17
CA GLY A 41 11.40 14.69 24.38
C GLY A 41 11.27 15.64 23.19
N GLN A 42 10.41 15.33 22.23
CA GLN A 42 9.97 16.30 21.23
C GLN A 42 9.14 17.40 21.94
N ILE A 43 9.69 18.62 21.96
CA ILE A 43 9.09 19.74 22.69
C ILE A 43 7.91 20.40 21.98
N ASP A 44 7.81 20.20 20.66
CA ASP A 44 6.73 20.78 19.87
C ASP A 44 6.36 19.84 18.72
N TYR A 45 5.05 19.68 18.52
CA TYR A 45 4.42 19.04 17.38
C TYR A 45 3.00 19.54 17.30
N MET A 46 2.47 19.62 16.08
CA MET A 46 1.10 20.05 15.86
C MET A 46 0.46 19.10 14.85
N THR A 47 -0.72 18.62 15.19
CA THR A 47 -1.62 17.96 14.25
C THR A 47 -2.79 18.90 14.04
N VAL A 48 -2.95 19.38 12.82
CA VAL A 48 -4.13 20.14 12.42
C VAL A 48 -5.02 19.19 11.64
N ASP A 49 -6.20 18.94 12.17
CA ASP A 49 -7.23 18.10 11.55
C ASP A 49 -8.41 19.00 11.16
N ASN A 50 -8.70 19.07 9.87
CA ASN A 50 -10.01 19.47 9.38
C ASN A 50 -10.67 18.22 8.79
N ASN A 51 -12.00 18.12 8.84
CA ASN A 51 -12.77 16.95 8.38
C ASN A 51 -12.37 16.33 7.02
N SER A 52 -11.63 17.04 6.16
CA SER A 52 -11.12 16.58 4.87
C SER A 52 -9.59 16.45 4.79
N GLU A 53 -8.81 17.08 5.66
CA GLU A 53 -7.35 17.13 5.58
C GLU A 53 -6.70 17.09 6.97
N VAL A 54 -5.71 16.19 7.11
CA VAL A 54 -4.89 16.07 8.30
C VAL A 54 -3.45 16.49 7.95
N ILE A 55 -2.94 17.51 8.65
CA ILE A 55 -1.55 17.94 8.55
C ILE A 55 -0.87 17.63 9.88
N THR A 56 0.08 16.69 9.84
CA THR A 56 0.85 16.28 11.01
C THR A 56 2.28 16.83 10.90
N GLN A 57 2.72 17.61 11.88
CA GLN A 57 4.12 18.04 12.00
C GLN A 57 4.92 17.09 12.90
N GLY A 58 6.24 17.17 12.81
CA GLY A 58 7.15 16.35 13.63
C GLY A 58 7.64 15.10 12.90
N VAL A 59 8.48 14.32 13.59
CA VAL A 59 9.23 13.20 12.98
C VAL A 59 8.46 11.88 12.92
N GLN A 60 7.37 11.75 13.68
CA GLN A 60 6.52 10.56 13.67
C GLN A 60 5.36 10.78 12.69
N GLN A 61 5.54 10.29 11.46
CA GLN A 61 4.51 10.36 10.42
C GLN A 61 3.87 8.97 10.25
N PRO A 62 2.54 8.83 10.32
CA PRO A 62 1.89 7.56 10.09
C PRO A 62 2.11 7.10 8.64
N ALA A 63 2.55 5.86 8.46
CA ALA A 63 2.57 5.22 7.15
C ALA A 63 1.17 4.72 6.83
N GLU A 64 0.36 5.57 6.23
CA GLU A 64 -1.02 5.23 5.89
C GLU A 64 -1.06 4.29 4.67
N ILE A 65 -1.77 3.18 4.84
CA ILE A 65 -2.14 2.26 3.77
C ILE A 65 -3.61 2.54 3.51
N PHE A 66 -3.87 3.44 2.57
CA PHE A 66 -5.22 3.59 2.03
C PHE A 66 -5.54 2.39 1.15
N ASP A 67 -6.69 1.77 1.37
CA ASP A 67 -7.37 1.10 0.27
C ASP A 67 -7.64 2.19 -0.77
N ILE A 68 -7.16 2.00 -2.01
CA ILE A 68 -7.37 3.00 -3.06
C ILE A 68 -8.84 2.92 -3.43
N ASP A 69 -9.65 3.74 -2.78
CA ASP A 69 -10.99 4.03 -3.24
C ASP A 69 -10.87 4.91 -4.48
N VAL A 70 -11.06 4.30 -5.66
CA VAL A 70 -11.13 5.03 -6.94
C VAL A 70 -12.52 5.67 -7.04
N ASN A 71 -12.92 6.43 -6.03
CA ASN A 71 -14.06 7.34 -6.11
C ASN A 71 -13.56 8.71 -6.56
N SER A 72 -12.89 8.75 -7.71
CA SER A 72 -12.93 9.94 -8.56
C SER A 72 -14.35 9.99 -9.11
N ALA A 73 -15.03 11.13 -8.97
CA ALA A 73 -16.48 11.33 -9.11
C ALA A 73 -17.17 10.88 -10.42
N ASP A 74 -16.50 10.14 -11.31
CA ASP A 74 -16.98 9.75 -12.64
C ASP A 74 -16.88 8.23 -12.95
N SER A 75 -16.40 7.37 -12.04
CA SER A 75 -16.41 5.91 -12.26
C SER A 75 -17.48 5.22 -11.43
N TYR A 76 -18.58 4.84 -12.08
CA TYR A 76 -19.53 3.84 -11.58
C TYR A 76 -18.83 2.48 -11.47
N GLN A 77 -18.00 2.31 -10.45
CA GLN A 77 -17.35 1.05 -10.16
C GLN A 77 -18.28 0.28 -9.23
N THR A 78 -18.86 -0.81 -9.73
CA THR A 78 -19.61 -1.76 -8.90
C THR A 78 -18.66 -2.31 -7.84
N SER A 79 -18.69 -1.71 -6.65
CA SER A 79 -17.82 -2.05 -5.54
C SER A 79 -18.28 -3.38 -4.95
N ILE A 80 -17.53 -4.44 -5.22
CA ILE A 80 -17.81 -5.76 -4.64
C ILE A 80 -17.31 -5.83 -3.19
N ASN A 81 -18.00 -6.60 -2.35
CA ASN A 81 -17.58 -6.83 -0.98
C ASN A 81 -16.48 -7.89 -0.93
N ALA A 82 -15.22 -7.46 -1.07
CA ALA A 82 -14.06 -8.34 -0.94
C ALA A 82 -13.06 -7.84 0.10
N VAL A 83 -12.34 -8.77 0.74
CA VAL A 83 -11.29 -8.54 1.73
C VAL A 83 -10.07 -9.41 1.45
N VAL A 84 -8.88 -8.93 1.82
CA VAL A 84 -7.62 -9.66 1.65
C VAL A 84 -6.88 -9.74 2.98
N PHE A 85 -6.45 -10.94 3.38
CA PHE A 85 -5.73 -11.15 4.62
C PHE A 85 -4.80 -12.39 4.57
N PRO A 86 -3.71 -12.43 5.35
CA PRO A 86 -3.15 -11.30 6.07
C PRO A 86 -2.50 -10.29 5.11
N ASN A 87 -2.51 -9.01 5.46
CA ASN A 87 -1.75 -7.96 4.77
C ASN A 87 -1.21 -7.01 5.85
N PRO A 88 0.12 -6.92 6.07
CA PRO A 88 1.22 -7.53 5.30
C PRO A 88 1.33 -9.07 5.35
N SER A 89 2.05 -9.68 4.40
CA SER A 89 2.31 -11.14 4.35
C SER A 89 3.67 -11.50 3.74
N SER A 90 4.28 -12.62 4.14
CA SER A 90 5.57 -13.08 3.58
C SER A 90 5.44 -14.14 2.49
N LYS A 91 4.35 -14.92 2.47
CA LYS A 91 4.24 -16.12 1.62
C LYS A 91 2.88 -16.32 0.97
N LEU A 92 1.80 -16.03 1.68
CA LEU A 92 0.46 -16.38 1.23
C LEU A 92 -0.55 -15.35 1.72
N ILE A 93 -1.51 -15.01 0.86
CA ILE A 93 -2.67 -14.23 1.21
C ILE A 93 -3.95 -14.98 0.80
N HIS A 94 -5.04 -14.64 1.46
CA HIS A 94 -6.38 -15.10 1.14
C HIS A 94 -7.20 -13.92 0.66
N LEU A 95 -7.73 -14.02 -0.54
CA LEU A 95 -8.76 -13.13 -1.06
C LEU A 95 -10.11 -13.78 -0.77
N LYS A 96 -10.99 -13.08 -0.05
CA LYS A 96 -12.37 -13.50 0.21
C LYS A 96 -13.33 -12.50 -0.42
N ILE A 97 -14.30 -13.01 -1.17
CA ILE A 97 -15.40 -12.26 -1.77
C ILE A 97 -16.69 -12.70 -1.09
N SER A 98 -17.55 -11.75 -0.75
CA SER A 98 -18.86 -11.96 -0.12
C SER A 98 -19.93 -11.29 -0.96
N ASP A 99 -21.14 -11.86 -0.95
CA ASP A 99 -22.34 -11.26 -1.54
C ASP A 99 -22.20 -10.86 -3.04
N TYR A 100 -21.40 -11.60 -3.80
CA TYR A 100 -21.16 -11.34 -5.22
C TYR A 100 -20.91 -12.62 -6.01
N ASP A 101 -21.40 -12.69 -7.25
CA ASP A 101 -21.19 -13.81 -8.16
C ASP A 101 -19.77 -13.79 -8.75
N ILE A 102 -18.98 -14.81 -8.41
CA ILE A 102 -17.59 -14.94 -8.86
C ILE A 102 -17.45 -15.39 -10.31
N ASP A 103 -18.53 -15.80 -10.97
CA ASP A 103 -18.45 -16.27 -12.35
C ASP A 103 -17.93 -15.19 -13.30
N GLY A 104 -16.85 -15.55 -14.00
CA GLY A 104 -16.16 -14.66 -14.94
C GLY A 104 -15.20 -13.66 -14.27
N LEU A 105 -15.06 -13.68 -12.94
CA LEU A 105 -14.05 -12.86 -12.27
C LEU A 105 -12.65 -13.44 -12.43
N TYR A 106 -11.68 -12.54 -12.54
CA TYR A 106 -10.27 -12.87 -12.46
C TYR A 106 -9.56 -11.83 -11.58
N TYR A 107 -8.45 -12.25 -10.98
CA TYR A 107 -7.56 -11.34 -10.28
C TYR A 107 -6.27 -11.14 -11.07
N ARG A 108 -5.68 -9.94 -10.94
CA ARG A 108 -4.36 -9.59 -11.45
C ARG A 108 -3.54 -8.95 -10.35
N LEU A 109 -2.34 -9.44 -10.12
CA LEU A 109 -1.38 -8.86 -9.21
C LEU A 109 -0.32 -8.11 -10.00
N TYR A 110 -0.08 -6.85 -9.63
CA TYR A 110 0.90 -5.97 -10.24
C TYR A 110 2.01 -5.64 -9.24
N ASN A 111 3.25 -5.54 -9.72
CA ASN A 111 4.33 -4.96 -8.91
C ASN A 111 4.28 -3.42 -8.93
N PHE A 112 5.19 -2.77 -8.19
CA PHE A 112 5.29 -1.30 -8.13
C PHE A 112 5.56 -0.61 -9.48
N GLN A 113 6.00 -1.34 -10.50
CA GLN A 113 6.23 -0.82 -11.85
C GLN A 113 5.02 -0.99 -12.77
N GLY A 114 3.91 -1.53 -12.26
CA GLY A 114 2.72 -1.84 -13.05
C GLY A 114 2.85 -3.11 -13.91
N LYS A 115 3.87 -3.95 -13.69
CA LYS A 115 3.99 -5.23 -14.38
C LYS A 115 3.09 -6.28 -13.71
N ILE A 116 2.31 -7.00 -14.51
CA ILE A 116 1.55 -8.17 -14.05
C ILE A 116 2.54 -9.28 -13.64
N VAL A 117 2.44 -9.72 -12.39
CA VAL A 117 3.25 -10.80 -11.83
C VAL A 117 2.46 -12.08 -11.61
N LEU A 118 1.15 -11.99 -11.37
CA LEU A 118 0.24 -13.12 -11.27
C LEU A 118 -1.12 -12.75 -11.87
N GLU A 119 -1.78 -13.71 -12.50
CA GLU A 119 -3.14 -13.60 -13.01
C GLU A 119 -3.81 -14.97 -12.94
N ALA A 120 -5.04 -15.03 -12.43
CA ALA A 120 -5.85 -16.24 -12.53
C ALA A 120 -7.35 -15.93 -12.40
N LYS A 121 -8.17 -16.82 -12.95
CA LYS A 121 -9.62 -16.82 -12.76
C LYS A 121 -9.96 -17.17 -11.30
N LEU A 122 -10.97 -16.52 -10.75
CA LEU A 122 -11.55 -16.87 -9.44
C LEU A 122 -12.55 -18.00 -9.65
N ASN A 123 -12.31 -19.12 -8.99
CA ASN A 123 -13.19 -20.30 -9.03
C ASN A 123 -13.89 -20.55 -7.69
N THR A 124 -13.47 -19.85 -6.63
CA THR A 124 -14.01 -19.98 -5.28
C THR A 124 -14.05 -18.61 -4.60
N ASP A 125 -15.07 -18.39 -3.76
CA ASP A 125 -15.25 -17.15 -3.00
C ASP A 125 -14.06 -16.83 -2.11
N GLN A 126 -13.37 -17.85 -1.62
CA GLN A 126 -12.10 -17.74 -0.94
C GLN A 126 -10.99 -18.35 -1.79
N THR A 127 -10.05 -17.54 -2.24
CA THR A 127 -8.91 -17.95 -3.07
C THR A 127 -7.60 -17.66 -2.35
N SER A 128 -6.70 -18.65 -2.31
CA SER A 128 -5.36 -18.47 -1.76
C SER A 128 -4.38 -18.08 -2.85
N ILE A 129 -3.61 -17.02 -2.64
CA ILE A 129 -2.63 -16.50 -3.60
C ILE A 129 -1.24 -16.65 -2.99
N ASN A 130 -0.37 -17.39 -3.69
CA ASN A 130 1.00 -17.63 -3.27
C ASN A 130 1.91 -16.48 -3.73
N LEU A 131 2.63 -15.89 -2.78
CA LEU A 131 3.59 -14.79 -2.96
C LEU A 131 5.05 -15.23 -2.73
N GLU A 132 5.32 -16.50 -2.41
CA GLU A 132 6.63 -17.00 -1.96
C GLU A 132 7.76 -16.73 -2.96
N ASN A 133 7.46 -16.82 -4.26
CA ASN A 133 8.42 -16.56 -5.35
C ASN A 133 8.53 -15.08 -5.76
N LEU A 134 7.84 -14.18 -5.05
CA LEU A 134 7.87 -12.74 -5.32
C LEU A 134 8.84 -12.04 -4.35
N SER A 135 9.55 -11.03 -4.84
CA SER A 135 10.45 -10.21 -4.01
C SER A 135 9.67 -9.41 -2.97
N ALA A 136 10.28 -9.13 -1.82
CA ALA A 136 9.73 -8.20 -0.83
C ALA A 136 9.44 -6.82 -1.46
N GLY A 137 8.31 -6.21 -1.11
CA GLY A 137 7.88 -4.93 -1.66
C GLY A 137 6.36 -4.78 -1.75
N SER A 138 5.93 -3.70 -2.40
CA SER A 138 4.52 -3.35 -2.59
C SER A 138 3.96 -3.94 -3.88
N TYR A 139 2.74 -4.48 -3.79
CA TYR A 139 1.98 -5.03 -4.91
C TYR A 139 0.56 -4.48 -4.92
N TYR A 140 -0.10 -4.54 -6.08
CA TYR A 140 -1.49 -4.12 -6.26
C TYR A 140 -2.30 -5.28 -6.81
N LEU A 141 -3.33 -5.71 -6.08
CA LEU A 141 -4.23 -6.80 -6.49
C LEU A 141 -5.53 -6.19 -7.02
N ASN A 142 -5.83 -6.41 -8.30
CA ASN A 142 -7.08 -6.00 -8.92
C ASN A 142 -8.00 -7.20 -9.12
N ILE A 143 -9.27 -7.05 -8.77
CA ILE A 143 -10.36 -7.96 -9.13
C ILE A 143 -11.09 -7.35 -10.33
N GLN A 144 -11.30 -8.12 -11.38
CA GLN A 144 -11.81 -7.61 -12.65
C GLN A 144 -12.86 -8.57 -13.25
N LYS A 145 -13.82 -8.00 -13.99
CA LYS A 145 -14.78 -8.71 -14.83
C LYS A 145 -14.81 -8.02 -16.19
N GLU A 146 -14.63 -8.76 -17.28
CA GLU A 146 -14.72 -8.22 -18.65
C GLU A 146 -13.86 -6.97 -18.90
N GLY A 147 -12.67 -6.90 -18.29
CA GLY A 147 -11.76 -5.76 -18.42
C GLY A 147 -12.05 -4.58 -17.49
N GLN A 148 -13.19 -4.56 -16.79
CA GLN A 148 -13.50 -3.56 -15.78
C GLN A 148 -12.93 -3.98 -14.43
N ILE A 149 -12.25 -3.07 -13.75
CA ILE A 149 -11.81 -3.28 -12.37
C ILE A 149 -13.03 -3.13 -11.48
N LEU A 150 -13.26 -4.06 -10.57
CA LEU A 150 -14.35 -4.01 -9.58
C LEU A 150 -13.85 -3.61 -8.19
N LYS A 151 -12.62 -4.03 -7.85
CA LYS A 151 -11.95 -3.66 -6.60
C LYS A 151 -10.44 -3.79 -6.74
N ASN A 152 -9.69 -2.98 -5.98
CA ASN A 152 -8.24 -3.09 -5.88
C ASN A 152 -7.82 -3.20 -4.40
N PHE A 153 -6.63 -3.73 -4.15
CA PHE A 153 -5.99 -3.76 -2.84
C PHE A 153 -4.50 -3.46 -2.98
N LYS A 154 -3.94 -2.68 -2.05
CA LYS A 154 -2.49 -2.54 -1.89
C LYS A 154 -1.99 -3.60 -0.92
N LEU A 155 -0.99 -4.37 -1.33
CA LEU A 155 -0.41 -5.46 -0.56
C LEU A 155 1.05 -5.17 -0.22
N ILE A 156 1.46 -5.54 0.98
CA ILE A 156 2.85 -5.43 1.43
C ILE A 156 3.42 -6.84 1.63
N LYS A 157 4.48 -7.15 0.89
CA LYS A 157 5.24 -8.38 1.06
C LYS A 157 6.54 -8.12 1.84
N HIS A 158 6.72 -8.84 2.94
CA HIS A 158 8.01 -8.92 3.65
C HIS A 158 8.90 -10.04 3.11
#